data_AF-A0A0G4NL12-F1
#
_entry.id   AF-A0A0G4NL12-F1
#
_cell.length_a   1.000
_cell.length_b   1.000
_cell.length_c   1.000
_cell.angle_alpha   90.00
_cell.angle_beta   90.00
_cell.angle_gamma   90.00
#
_symmetry.space_group_name_H-M   'P 1'
#
loop_
_entity.id
_entity.type
_entity.pdbx_description
1 polymer ?
#
loop_
_entity_poly.entity_id
_entity_poly.type
_entity_poly.pdbx_seq_one_letter_code
_entity_poly.pdbx_strand_id
1 'polypeptide(L)'
;MFICRENTLGEPVPVGKAEEHVFGYVLMNDWSARDVQAWEYVPLGPFTAKNLGTSISAWVVLADALDGSKVQGIKNDTDLLPYLREGREDNVLGIDLEVDLI
;
A
#
# COMPACT_ATOMS: atom_id res chain seq x y z
N MET A 1 -5.60 0.45 1.25
CA MET A 1 -6.10 -0.68 0.42
C MET A 1 -6.82 -1.65 1.33
N PHE A 2 -8.01 -2.11 0.95
CA PHE A 2 -8.76 -3.15 1.66
C PHE A 2 -8.72 -4.47 0.87
N ILE A 3 -8.71 -5.59 1.59
CA ILE A 3 -8.70 -6.94 1.01
C ILE A 3 -10.14 -7.49 1.01
N CYS A 4 -10.56 -8.13 -0.09
CA CYS A 4 -11.88 -8.79 -0.21
C CYS A 4 -11.80 -10.32 -0.17
N ARG A 5 -10.61 -10.91 -0.33
CA ARG A 5 -10.41 -12.36 -0.44
C ARG A 5 -9.26 -12.84 0.43
N GLU A 6 -9.48 -13.88 1.21
CA GLU A 6 -8.46 -14.52 2.03
C GLU A 6 -7.55 -15.46 1.21
N ASN A 7 -6.43 -15.83 1.82
CA ASN A 7 -5.59 -16.96 1.41
C ASN A 7 -5.36 -17.87 2.62
N THR A 8 -5.14 -19.16 2.38
CA THR A 8 -4.86 -20.11 3.46
C THR A 8 -3.52 -19.79 4.12
N LEU A 9 -3.43 -19.98 5.43
CA LEU A 9 -2.17 -19.82 6.17
C LEU A 9 -1.09 -20.75 5.58
N GLY A 10 0.05 -20.16 5.20
CA GLY A 10 1.16 -20.90 4.57
C GLY A 10 1.03 -21.05 3.06
N GLU A 11 -0.04 -20.57 2.43
CA GLU A 11 -0.24 -20.56 0.98
C GLU A 11 -0.11 -19.13 0.44
N PRO A 12 1.02 -18.77 -0.21
CA PRO A 12 1.21 -17.43 -0.76
C PRO A 12 0.27 -17.13 -1.92
N VAL A 13 -0.15 -15.87 -2.04
CA VAL A 13 -0.85 -15.37 -3.23
C VAL A 13 0.19 -15.10 -4.33
N PRO A 14 0.12 -15.75 -5.50
CA PRO A 14 1.00 -15.42 -6.63
C PRO A 14 0.77 -13.97 -7.06
N VAL A 15 1.85 -13.24 -7.40
CA VAL A 15 1.76 -11.80 -7.74
C VAL A 15 0.75 -11.50 -8.85
N GLY A 16 0.65 -12.35 -9.87
CA GLY A 16 -0.32 -12.21 -10.96
C GLY A 16 -1.80 -12.39 -10.55
N LYS A 17 -2.08 -12.81 -9.31
CA LYS A 17 -3.43 -12.90 -8.74
C LYS A 17 -3.66 -11.85 -7.65
N ALA A 18 -2.66 -11.06 -7.28
CA ALA A 18 -2.74 -10.15 -6.14
C ALA A 18 -3.88 -9.12 -6.29
N GLU A 19 -4.11 -8.58 -7.49
CA GLU A 19 -5.20 -7.64 -7.74
C GLU A 19 -6.60 -8.23 -7.44
N GLU A 20 -6.80 -9.55 -7.65
CA GLU A 20 -8.08 -10.22 -7.34
C GLU A 20 -8.44 -10.21 -5.85
N HIS A 21 -7.46 -9.95 -4.97
CA HIS A 21 -7.66 -9.85 -3.53
C HIS A 21 -7.99 -8.43 -3.07
N VAL A 22 -7.91 -7.43 -3.96
CA VAL A 22 -8.09 -6.02 -3.59
C VAL A 22 -9.55 -5.61 -3.77
N PHE A 23 -10.17 -5.15 -2.68
CA PHE A 23 -11.51 -4.56 -2.71
C PHE A 23 -11.48 -3.11 -3.24
N GLY A 24 -10.54 -2.32 -2.73
CA GLY A 24 -10.47 -0.89 -3.02
C GLY A 24 -9.47 -0.13 -2.16
N TYR A 25 -9.48 1.19 -2.32
CA TYR A 25 -8.48 2.11 -1.80
C TYR A 25 -9.10 3.22 -0.98
N VAL A 26 -8.32 3.77 -0.05
CA VAL A 26 -8.66 4.90 0.81
C VAL A 26 -7.44 5.80 0.90
N LEU A 27 -7.66 7.08 1.21
CA LEU A 27 -6.58 7.93 1.72
C LEU A 27 -6.22 7.47 3.12
N MET A 28 -4.94 7.57 3.48
CA MET A 28 -4.44 7.19 4.80
C MET A 28 -3.39 8.19 5.27
N ASN A 29 -3.54 8.66 6.51
CA ASN A 29 -2.52 9.41 7.23
C ASN A 29 -2.02 8.56 8.40
N ASP A 30 -0.78 8.09 8.28
CA ASP A 30 -0.05 7.37 9.31
C ASP A 30 0.73 8.35 10.19
N TRP A 31 0.04 8.94 11.17
CA TRP A 31 0.58 9.96 12.04
C TRP A 31 1.83 9.46 12.76
N SER A 32 2.83 10.33 12.89
CA SER A 32 4.16 9.91 13.31
C SER A 32 4.82 10.89 14.26
N ALA A 33 5.15 10.45 15.46
CA ALA A 33 6.01 11.19 16.40
C ALA A 33 7.48 10.85 16.14
N ARG A 34 8.18 11.67 15.33
CA ARG A 34 9.51 11.30 14.78
C ARG A 34 10.63 11.28 15.81
N ASP A 35 10.53 12.11 16.84
CA ASP A 35 11.43 12.12 18.01
C ASP A 35 11.34 10.79 18.78
N VAL A 36 10.13 10.33 19.08
CA VAL A 36 9.88 9.02 19.70
C VAL A 36 10.36 7.90 18.80
N GLN A 37 10.06 7.98 17.49
CA GLN A 37 10.43 6.95 16.53
C GLN A 37 11.95 6.75 16.46
N ALA A 38 12.71 7.84 16.39
CA ALA A 38 14.16 7.80 16.28
C ALA A 38 14.80 7.13 17.51
N TRP A 39 14.21 7.30 18.69
CA TRP A 39 14.68 6.67 19.92
C TRP A 39 14.34 5.17 19.98
N GLU A 40 13.14 4.76 19.55
CA GLU A 40 12.66 3.38 19.77
C GLU A 40 12.93 2.39 18.64
N TYR A 41 13.16 2.86 17.39
CA TYR A 41 13.05 1.96 16.23
C TYR A 41 14.16 0.91 16.11
N VAL A 42 15.28 1.07 16.83
CA VAL A 42 16.37 0.09 16.82
C VAL A 42 16.20 -0.87 17.99
N PRO A 43 16.21 -2.20 17.78
CA PRO A 43 16.37 -2.91 16.51
C PRO A 43 15.05 -3.40 15.87
N LEU A 44 13.89 -3.16 16.49
CA LEU A 44 12.64 -3.87 16.20
C LEU A 44 11.65 -3.12 15.29
N GLY A 45 11.99 -1.89 14.92
CA GLY A 45 11.14 -1.00 14.12
C GLY A 45 10.24 -0.08 14.95
N PRO A 46 9.48 0.81 14.28
CA PRO A 46 8.60 1.78 14.94
C PRO A 46 7.50 1.08 15.77
N PHE A 47 7.14 1.67 16.91
CA PHE A 47 6.11 1.16 17.81
C PHE A 47 5.20 2.28 18.31
N THR A 48 5.54 2.91 19.44
CA THR A 48 4.70 3.95 20.05
C THR A 48 4.58 5.20 19.21
N ALA A 49 5.58 5.47 18.37
CA ALA A 49 5.57 6.60 17.45
C ALA A 49 4.55 6.48 16.32
N LYS A 50 3.98 5.29 16.10
CA LYS A 50 3.04 4.99 15.00
C LYS A 50 1.69 4.50 15.50
N ASN A 51 1.65 3.78 16.61
CA ASN A 51 0.38 3.27 17.17
C ASN A 51 -0.47 4.34 17.88
N LEU A 52 -0.02 5.60 17.91
CA LEU A 52 -0.76 6.73 18.48
C LEU A 52 -2.03 7.08 17.68
N GLY A 53 -2.00 6.85 16.37
CA GLY A 53 -3.15 7.16 15.52
C GLY A 53 -2.87 6.99 14.03
N THR A 54 -3.85 6.43 13.33
CA THR A 54 -3.91 6.40 11.88
C THR A 54 -5.30 6.85 11.46
N SER A 55 -5.38 7.78 10.52
CA SER A 55 -6.66 8.23 9.97
C SER A 55 -6.81 7.68 8.54
N ILE A 56 -8.03 7.29 8.17
CA ILE A 56 -8.36 6.89 6.80
C ILE A 56 -9.57 7.71 6.30
N SER A 57 -9.67 7.91 4.98
CA SER A 57 -10.89 8.47 4.39
C SER A 57 -12.08 7.52 4.61
N ALA A 58 -13.28 8.09 4.76
CA ALA A 58 -14.49 7.30 5.04
C ALA A 58 -14.97 6.46 3.84
N TRP A 59 -14.68 6.92 2.62
CA TRP A 59 -15.11 6.24 1.40
C TRP A 59 -14.01 5.35 0.85
N VAL A 60 -14.36 4.08 0.65
CA VAL A 60 -13.52 3.13 -0.10
C VAL A 60 -13.84 3.27 -1.58
N VAL A 61 -12.86 3.69 -2.37
CA VAL A 61 -12.95 3.70 -3.83
C VAL A 61 -12.66 2.29 -4.34
N LEU A 62 -13.61 1.68 -5.05
CA LEU A 62 -13.45 0.31 -5.55
C LEU A 62 -12.29 0.21 -6.54
N ALA A 63 -11.64 -0.95 -6.58
CA ALA A 63 -10.47 -1.16 -7.44
C ALA A 63 -10.81 -1.03 -8.94
N ASP A 64 -11.96 -1.55 -9.36
CA ASP A 64 -12.46 -1.48 -10.74
C ASP A 64 -12.81 -0.04 -11.17
N ALA A 65 -13.28 0.79 -10.24
CA ALA A 65 -13.54 2.21 -10.48
C ALA A 65 -12.25 2.99 -10.83
N LEU A 66 -11.07 2.44 -10.51
CA LEU A 66 -9.77 3.05 -10.78
C LEU A 66 -9.02 2.43 -11.96
N ASP A 67 -9.60 1.45 -12.66
CA ASP A 67 -8.91 0.77 -13.78
C ASP A 67 -8.47 1.75 -14.89
N GLY A 68 -9.27 2.78 -15.16
CA GLY A 68 -8.93 3.83 -16.13
C GLY A 68 -7.81 4.77 -15.69
N SER A 69 -7.37 4.68 -14.43
CA SER A 69 -6.27 5.48 -13.86
C SER A 69 -4.97 4.67 -13.74
N LYS A 70 -4.92 3.45 -14.27
CA LYS A 70 -3.71 2.62 -14.26
C LYS A 70 -2.67 3.18 -15.23
N VAL A 71 -1.43 3.26 -14.76
CA VAL A 71 -0.28 3.81 -15.49
C VAL A 71 0.95 2.93 -15.29
N GLN A 72 1.97 3.14 -16.12
CA GLN A 72 3.26 2.48 -15.96
C GLN A 72 3.93 2.93 -14.66
N GLY A 73 4.42 1.96 -13.88
CA GLY A 73 5.17 2.25 -12.65
C GLY A 73 6.55 2.86 -12.89
N ILE A 74 7.15 3.39 -11.81
CA ILE A 74 8.55 3.81 -11.84
C ILE A 74 9.41 2.56 -12.07
N LYS A 75 10.37 2.66 -13.00
CA LYS A 75 11.29 1.57 -13.30
C LYS A 75 12.10 1.19 -12.05
N ASN A 76 12.15 -0.09 -11.74
CA ASN A 76 13.01 -0.61 -10.68
C ASN A 76 14.47 -0.60 -11.14
N ASP A 77 15.36 -0.01 -10.33
CA ASP A 77 16.81 -0.05 -10.55
C ASP A 77 17.44 -1.37 -10.08
N THR A 78 16.67 -2.20 -9.37
CA THR A 78 17.10 -3.51 -8.86
C THR A 78 16.29 -4.63 -9.47
N ASP A 79 16.96 -5.71 -9.86
CA ASP A 79 16.31 -6.90 -10.38
C ASP A 79 15.43 -7.55 -9.32
N LEU A 80 14.14 -7.68 -9.64
CA LEU A 80 13.18 -8.33 -8.77
C LEU A 80 13.39 -9.85 -8.74
N LEU A 81 13.20 -10.44 -7.57
CA LEU A 81 13.11 -11.89 -7.41
C LEU A 81 11.91 -12.44 -8.21
N PRO A 82 11.95 -13.68 -8.72
CA PRO A 82 10.94 -14.21 -9.63
C PRO A 82 9.49 -14.09 -9.15
N TYR A 83 9.25 -14.27 -7.84
CA TYR A 83 7.90 -14.22 -7.27
C TYR A 83 7.30 -12.80 -7.17
N LEU A 84 8.11 -11.75 -7.35
CA LEU A 84 7.70 -10.34 -7.37
C LEU A 84 7.52 -9.80 -8.79
N ARG A 85 7.85 -10.59 -9.82
CA ARG A 85 7.76 -10.14 -11.22
C ARG A 85 6.33 -10.26 -11.72
N GLU A 86 5.75 -9.12 -12.06
CA GLU A 86 4.42 -9.05 -12.65
C GLU A 86 4.46 -9.30 -14.16
N GLY A 87 3.34 -9.80 -14.70
CA GLY A 87 3.18 -10.03 -16.14
C GLY A 87 2.78 -8.80 -16.94
N ARG A 88 2.54 -7.67 -16.26
CA ARG A 88 2.12 -6.38 -16.83
C ARG A 88 2.93 -5.26 -16.19
N GLU A 89 3.11 -4.14 -16.90
CA GLU A 89 3.88 -2.98 -16.42
C GLU A 89 2.99 -1.80 -15.99
N ASP A 90 1.70 -1.85 -16.30
CA ASP A 90 0.68 -0.82 -16.09
C ASP A 90 -0.20 -1.12 -14.85
N ASN A 91 0.45 -1.44 -13.73
CA ASN A 91 -0.20 -1.89 -12.49
C ASN A 91 -0.21 -0.82 -11.38
N VAL A 92 0.28 0.40 -11.66
CA VAL A 92 0.34 1.51 -10.70
C VAL A 92 -0.86 2.44 -10.91
N LEU A 93 -1.39 3.00 -9.82
CA LEU A 93 -2.47 3.98 -9.87
C LEU A 93 -1.90 5.40 -10.02
N GLY A 94 -2.25 6.08 -11.11
CA GLY A 94 -1.97 7.51 -11.31
C GLY A 94 -3.01 8.36 -10.59
N ILE A 95 -2.78 8.64 -9.31
CA ILE A 95 -3.69 9.42 -8.46
C ILE A 95 -3.01 10.71 -8.02
N ASP A 96 -3.64 11.84 -8.29
CA ASP A 96 -3.21 13.14 -7.77
C ASP A 96 -3.57 13.25 -6.27
N LEU A 97 -2.58 13.64 -5.46
CA LEU A 97 -2.72 13.78 -4.02
C LEU A 97 -2.28 15.18 -3.57
N GLU A 98 -3.03 15.78 -2.67
CA GLU A 98 -2.76 17.10 -2.09
C GLU A 98 -2.85 17.03 -0.55
N VAL A 99 -2.09 17.90 0.13
CA VAL A 99 -2.07 18.01 1.58
C VAL A 99 -2.04 19.49 1.95
N ASP A 100 -3.01 19.90 2.78
CA ASP A 100 -3.08 21.24 3.34
C ASP A 100 -2.91 21.23 4.86
N LEU A 101 -2.40 22.35 5.38
CA LEU A 101 -2.35 22.66 6.80
C LEU A 101 -2.96 24.04 6.98
N ILE A 102 -4.12 24.08 7.63
CA ILE A 102 -4.91 25.29 7.90
C ILE A 102 -4.65 25.76 9.33
#